data_AF-I3YFB0-F1
#
_entry.id   AF-I3YFB0-F1
#
_cell.length_a   1.000
_cell.length_b   1.000
_cell.length_c   1.000
_cell.angle_alpha   90.00
_cell.angle_beta   90.00
_cell.angle_gamma   90.00
#
_symmetry.space_group_name_H-M   'P 1'
#
loop_
_entity.id
_entity.type
_entity.pdbx_description
1 polymer ?
#
loop_
_entity_poly.entity_id
_entity_poly.type
_entity_poly.pdbx_seq_one_letter_code
_entity_poly.pdbx_strand_id
1 'polypeptide(L)'
;MQCPTEKTDRYISFDGIACDEHARRIVLSIRDCLGDLARPSPWQAYFETKLSESERRGHDDLYFVGSQVNTIRELFEQHGREEALDLLERVEEECC
;
A
#
# COMPACT_ATOMS: atom_id res chain seq x y z
N MET A 1 -44.62 4.86 -25.44
CA MET A 1 -43.47 5.54 -24.83
C MET A 1 -42.81 4.55 -23.91
N GLN A 2 -41.63 4.05 -24.26
CA GLN A 2 -40.92 3.03 -23.50
C GLN A 2 -39.54 3.61 -23.19
N CYS A 3 -39.26 3.83 -21.91
CA CYS A 3 -37.99 4.31 -21.40
C CYS A 3 -36.92 3.24 -21.68
N PRO A 4 -35.72 3.60 -22.19
CA PRO A 4 -34.68 2.63 -22.43
C PRO A 4 -34.14 2.11 -21.10
N THR A 5 -34.06 0.78 -21.00
CA THR A 5 -33.29 0.04 -20.01
C THR A 5 -31.87 0.59 -19.94
N GLU A 6 -31.51 1.18 -18.80
CA GLU A 6 -30.13 1.50 -18.45
C GLU A 6 -29.29 0.23 -18.63
N LYS A 7 -28.41 0.26 -19.63
CA LYS A 7 -27.32 -0.69 -19.73
C LYS A 7 -26.46 -0.46 -18.49
N THR A 8 -26.60 -1.33 -17.50
CA THR A 8 -25.70 -1.39 -16.36
C THR A 8 -24.28 -1.40 -16.90
N ASP A 9 -23.55 -0.37 -16.51
CA ASP A 9 -22.17 -0.13 -16.91
C ASP A 9 -21.34 -1.36 -16.52
N ARG A 10 -20.80 -2.04 -17.53
CA ARG A 10 -20.37 -3.44 -17.40
C ARG A 10 -18.94 -3.60 -16.89
N TYR A 11 -18.25 -2.52 -16.49
CA TYR A 11 -16.87 -2.56 -15.98
C TYR A 11 -16.54 -1.32 -15.13
N ILE A 12 -17.01 -1.29 -13.88
CA ILE A 12 -16.31 -0.57 -12.82
C ILE A 12 -16.40 -1.48 -11.59
N SER A 13 -15.55 -2.51 -11.52
CA SER A 13 -15.21 -2.99 -10.17
C SER A 13 -14.34 -1.88 -9.60
N PHE A 14 -14.74 -1.36 -8.44
CA PHE A 14 -14.01 -0.32 -7.73
C PHE A 14 -12.70 -0.86 -7.11
N ASP A 15 -12.29 -2.09 -7.46
CA ASP A 15 -11.16 -2.80 -6.89
C ASP A 15 -9.86 -2.02 -7.07
N GLY A 16 -9.65 -1.37 -8.22
CA GLY A 16 -8.47 -0.52 -8.44
C GLY A 16 -8.38 0.65 -7.44
N ILE A 17 -9.51 1.31 -7.14
CA ILE A 17 -9.55 2.41 -6.17
C ILE A 17 -9.30 1.87 -4.74
N ALA A 18 -9.79 0.67 -4.44
CA ALA A 18 -9.51 0.02 -3.16
C ALA A 18 -8.03 -0.33 -3.01
N CYS A 19 -7.40 -0.86 -4.07
CA CYS A 19 -5.97 -1.16 -4.11
C CYS A 19 -5.10 0.08 -3.91
N ASP A 20 -5.42 1.19 -4.59
CA ASP A 20 -4.67 2.45 -4.45
C ASP A 20 -4.77 2.99 -3.01
N GLU A 21 -5.99 2.98 -2.43
CA GLU A 21 -6.21 3.42 -1.05
C GLU A 21 -5.50 2.49 -0.03
N HIS A 22 -5.53 1.17 -0.25
CA HIS A 22 -4.83 0.22 0.61
C HIS A 22 -3.32 0.40 0.54
N ALA A 23 -2.75 0.59 -0.65
CA ALA A 23 -1.34 0.88 -0.84
C ALA A 23 -0.93 2.18 -0.14
N ARG A 24 -1.74 3.23 -0.28
CA ARG A 24 -1.52 4.50 0.42
C ARG A 24 -1.50 4.35 1.94
N ARG A 25 -2.42 3.56 2.50
CA ARG A 25 -2.47 3.25 3.95
C ARG A 25 -1.24 2.47 4.41
N ILE A 26 -0.73 1.55 3.59
CA ILE A 26 0.52 0.83 3.87
C ILE A 26 1.70 1.82 3.90
N VAL A 27 1.81 2.71 2.92
CA VAL A 27 2.88 3.73 2.87
C VAL A 27 2.82 4.67 4.08
N LEU A 28 1.64 5.08 4.53
CA LEU A 28 1.48 5.85 5.77
C LEU A 28 1.96 5.06 6.99
N SER A 29 1.59 3.78 7.09
CA SER A 29 2.02 2.89 8.18
C SER A 29 3.53 2.69 8.21
N ILE A 30 4.19 2.62 7.04
CA ILE A 30 5.65 2.60 6.92
C ILE A 30 6.21 3.89 7.52
N ARG A 31 5.73 5.07 7.08
CA ARG A 31 6.20 6.37 7.58
C ARG A 31 6.04 6.48 9.10
N ASP A 32 4.93 5.98 9.66
CA ASP A 32 4.70 5.95 11.11
C ASP A 32 5.71 5.05 11.85
N CYS A 33 6.05 3.88 11.29
CA CYS A 33 7.10 3.02 11.85
C CYS A 33 8.47 3.71 11.79
N LEU A 34 8.79 4.40 10.69
CA LEU A 34 10.05 5.14 10.57
C LEU A 34 10.11 6.34 11.52
N GLY A 35 8.98 6.93 11.89
CA GLY A 35 8.90 8.03 12.85
C GLY A 35 8.98 7.60 14.32
N ASP A 36 8.89 6.31 14.63
CA ASP A 36 8.92 5.80 16.00
C ASP A 36 10.36 5.78 16.56
N LEU A 37 10.75 6.89 17.18
CA LEU A 37 12.07 7.04 17.81
C LEU A 37 12.30 6.10 19.01
N ALA A 38 11.24 5.50 19.57
CA ALA A 38 11.36 4.56 20.68
C ALA A 38 11.75 3.15 20.20
N ARG A 39 11.56 2.84 18.91
CA ARG A 39 11.89 1.56 18.28
C ARG A 39 12.66 1.78 16.98
N PRO A 40 13.96 2.15 17.04
CA PRO A 40 14.75 2.36 15.84
C PRO A 40 14.80 1.09 14.99
N SER A 41 14.62 1.27 13.69
CA SER A 41 14.59 0.18 12.72
C SER A 41 15.84 0.17 11.84
N PRO A 42 16.47 -1.00 11.59
CA PRO A 42 17.57 -1.09 10.62
C PRO A 42 17.09 -0.73 9.20
N TRP A 43 15.78 -0.79 8.97
CA TRP A 43 15.14 -0.45 7.70
C TRP A 43 14.93 1.04 7.47
N GLN A 44 15.22 1.90 8.46
CA GLN A 44 14.91 3.33 8.40
C GLN A 44 15.59 4.02 7.22
N ALA A 45 16.92 3.94 7.14
CA ALA A 45 17.67 4.53 6.02
C ALA A 45 17.30 3.91 4.66
N TYR A 46 16.94 2.62 4.64
CA TYR A 46 16.52 1.92 3.44
C TYR A 46 15.20 2.48 2.91
N PHE A 47 14.15 2.53 3.74
CA PHE A 47 12.84 3.01 3.32
C PHE A 47 12.80 4.51 3.08
N GLU A 48 13.56 5.32 3.82
CA GLU A 48 13.71 6.75 3.52
C GLU A 48 14.25 6.96 2.10
N THR A 49 15.29 6.21 1.73
CA THR A 49 15.85 6.27 0.37
C THR A 49 14.82 5.80 -0.65
N LYS A 50 14.15 4.67 -0.41
CA LYS A 50 13.22 4.07 -1.36
C LYS A 50 11.96 4.91 -1.58
N LEU A 51 11.41 5.51 -0.53
CA LEU A 51 10.27 6.42 -0.63
C LEU A 51 10.65 7.67 -1.43
N SER A 52 11.82 8.26 -1.15
CA SER A 52 12.32 9.41 -1.92
C SER A 52 12.56 9.07 -3.40
N GLU A 53 13.10 7.88 -3.70
CA GLU A 53 13.26 7.39 -5.07
C GLU A 53 11.90 7.19 -5.77
N SER A 54 10.91 6.66 -5.07
CA SER A 54 9.55 6.44 -5.57
C SER A 54 8.87 7.76 -5.94
N GLU A 55 8.91 8.73 -5.02
CA GLU A 55 8.36 10.07 -5.22
C GLU A 55 9.01 10.78 -6.42
N ARG A 56 10.34 10.69 -6.55
CA ARG A 56 11.07 11.31 -7.68
C ARG A 56 10.72 10.68 -9.03
N ARG A 57 10.40 9.39 -9.06
CA ARG A 57 10.04 8.67 -10.29
C ARG A 57 8.55 8.79 -10.63
N GLY A 58 7.73 9.31 -9.71
CA GLY A 58 6.29 9.36 -9.86
C GLY A 58 5.66 7.96 -9.89
N HIS A 59 6.28 6.99 -9.21
CA HIS A 59 5.68 5.67 -9.08
C HIS A 59 4.45 5.75 -8.17
N ASP A 60 3.42 5.00 -8.52
CA ASP A 60 2.25 4.81 -7.67
C ASP A 60 2.62 4.02 -6.41
N ASP A 61 1.95 4.30 -5.30
CA ASP A 61 2.10 3.63 -4.02
C ASP A 61 1.86 2.12 -4.17
N LEU A 62 0.92 1.70 -5.04
CA LEU A 62 0.66 0.28 -5.27
C LEU A 62 1.88 -0.44 -5.88
N TYR A 63 2.54 0.19 -6.86
CA TYR A 63 3.77 -0.34 -7.43
C TYR A 63 4.90 -0.40 -6.40
N PHE A 64 5.02 0.64 -5.58
CA PHE A 64 6.02 0.67 -4.50
C PHE A 64 5.81 -0.49 -3.53
N VAL A 65 4.58 -0.66 -3.02
CA VAL A 65 4.22 -1.71 -2.06
C VAL A 65 4.48 -3.10 -2.65
N GLY A 66 3.99 -3.38 -3.86
CA GLY A 66 4.22 -4.67 -4.52
C GLY A 66 5.70 -4.98 -4.74
N SER A 67 6.52 -3.98 -5.06
CA SER A 67 7.97 -4.17 -5.25
C SER A 67 8.77 -4.41 -3.96
N GLN A 68 8.18 -4.12 -2.80
CA GLN A 68 8.85 -4.15 -1.49
C GLN A 68 8.11 -5.03 -0.46
N VAL A 69 7.16 -5.88 -0.88
CA VAL A 69 6.23 -6.59 0.02
C VAL A 69 6.91 -7.32 1.17
N ASN A 70 7.97 -8.08 0.91
CA ASN A 70 8.71 -8.83 1.95
C ASN A 70 9.41 -7.88 2.94
N THR A 71 10.06 -6.84 2.44
CA THR A 71 10.73 -5.86 3.29
C THR A 71 9.74 -5.08 4.16
N ILE A 72 8.56 -4.77 3.61
CA ILE A 72 7.48 -4.11 4.36
C ILE A 72 6.95 -5.03 5.45
N ARG A 73 6.77 -6.32 5.15
CA ARG A 73 6.37 -7.34 6.12
C ARG A 73 7.33 -7.40 7.30
N GLU A 74 8.64 -7.48 7.04
CA GLU A 74 9.67 -7.51 8.09
C GLU A 74 9.65 -6.22 8.96
N LEU A 75 9.43 -5.05 8.34
CA LEU A 75 9.29 -3.78 9.07
C LEU A 75 8.09 -3.83 10.02
N PHE A 76 6.93 -4.27 9.54
CA PHE A 76 5.70 -4.31 10.33
C PHE A 76 5.77 -5.35 11.45
N GLU A 77 6.36 -6.52 11.21
CA GLU A 77 6.63 -7.53 12.24
C GLU A 77 7.48 -6.97 13.37
N GLN A 78 8.56 -6.26 13.04
CA GLN A 78 9.44 -5.63 14.05
C GLN A 78 8.71 -4.60 14.93
N HIS A 79 7.72 -3.89 14.37
CA HIS A 79 6.94 -2.89 15.09
C HIS A 79 5.63 -3.44 15.67
N GLY A 80 5.33 -4.74 15.48
CA GLY A 80 4.08 -5.36 15.92
C GLY A 80 2.84 -4.73 15.29
N ARG A 81 2.89 -4.37 13.99
CA ARG A 81 1.77 -3.74 13.27
C ARG A 81 0.87 -4.79 12.62
N GLU A 82 0.14 -5.54 13.44
CA GLU A 82 -0.74 -6.63 12.97
C GLU A 82 -1.77 -6.16 11.94
N GLU A 83 -2.46 -5.04 12.18
CA GLU A 83 -3.43 -4.47 11.22
C GLU A 83 -2.80 -4.10 9.86
N ALA A 84 -1.52 -3.69 9.87
CA ALA A 84 -0.81 -3.34 8.65
C ALA A 84 -0.29 -4.58 7.90
N LEU A 85 0.01 -5.67 8.62
CA LEU A 85 0.34 -6.98 8.05
C LEU A 85 -0.86 -7.59 7.35
N ASP A 86 -2.04 -7.57 7.99
CA ASP A 86 -3.28 -8.05 7.38
C ASP A 86 -3.63 -7.26 6.13
N LEU A 87 -3.44 -5.93 6.17
CA LEU A 87 -3.68 -5.07 5.01
C LEU A 87 -2.67 -5.36 3.88
N LEU A 88 -1.41 -5.62 4.21
CA LEU A 88 -0.37 -5.96 3.25
C LEU A 88 -0.66 -7.28 2.54
N GLU A 89 -1.08 -8.31 3.28
CA GLU A 89 -1.49 -9.61 2.73
C GLU A 89 -2.68 -9.45 1.77
N ARG A 90 -3.69 -8.67 2.17
CA ARG A 90 -4.83 -8.37 1.28
C ARG A 90 -4.42 -7.67 -0.01
N VAL A 91 -3.50 -6.71 0.06
CA VAL A 91 -2.98 -6.04 -1.16
C VAL A 91 -2.18 -7.01 -2.02
N GLU A 92 -1.40 -7.90 -1.42
CA GLU A 92 -0.65 -8.94 -2.13
C GLU A 92 -1.58 -9.92 -2.86
N GLU A 93 -2.71 -10.32 -2.26
CA GLU A 93 -3.66 -11.25 -2.85
C GLU A 93 -4.64 -10.60 -3.85
N GLU A 94 -5.11 -9.38 -3.55
CA GLU A 94 -6.20 -8.72 -4.29
C GLU A 94 -5.67 -7.80 -5.41
N CYS A 95 -4.42 -7.33 -5.33
CA CYS A 95 -3.94 -6.21 -6.15
C CYS A 95 -2.60 -6.42 -6.89
N CYS A 96 -1.88 -7.52 -6.65
CA CYS A 96 -0.56 -7.82 -7.24
C CYS A 96 -0.58 -9.14 -8.03
#